data_AF-A0A522CEV4-F1
#
_entry.id   AF-A0A522CEV4-F1
#
_cell.length_a   1.000
_cell.length_b   1.000
_cell.length_c   1.000
_cell.angle_alpha   90.00
_cell.angle_beta   90.00
_cell.angle_gamma   90.00
#
_symmetry.space_group_name_H-M   'P 1'
#
loop_
_entity.id
_entity.type
_entity.pdbx_description
1 polymer ?
#
loop_
_entity_poly.entity_id
_entity_poly.type
_entity_poly.pdbx_seq_one_letter_code
_entity_poly.pdbx_strand_id
1 'polypeptide(L)'
;METIKRKSEWEILGFKPKADRFGNYKPVRKNGLFFGFSEVTRPDNIKADAIKTGKKYTKNPKDILAFINFGCAYSDFIAMSDDVKNYCEAFGKFKVNRLSTALEDINKALAVKPKEHAYNELFFDIMYHLKDISAISGDIAFHIETYGGISAMVHCGNAERWLKLLLALGEQQRTDDFVNVINHHLDSEIAKKSIYNPPQGIKYIVNGSEAAGEQLAMTVSNNELAFVKSCKDKFNSRVSKLRKR
;
A
#
# COMPACT_ATOMS: atom_id res chain seq x y z
N MET A 1 -2.69 25.92 7.86
CA MET A 1 -1.43 25.77 8.64
C MET A 1 -0.25 25.80 7.66
N GLU A 2 0.60 26.83 7.73
CA GLU A 2 1.81 26.99 6.92
C GLU A 2 2.83 25.91 7.30
N THR A 3 3.39 25.19 6.32
CA THR A 3 4.22 23.98 6.57
C THR A 3 5.70 24.18 6.28
N ILE A 4 6.12 25.37 5.86
CA ILE A 4 7.52 25.68 5.55
C ILE A 4 7.88 27.00 6.22
N LYS A 5 8.82 26.93 7.17
CA LYS A 5 9.36 28.06 7.94
C LYS A 5 10.85 27.82 8.17
N ARG A 6 11.60 28.88 8.47
CA ARG A 6 12.96 28.76 8.99
C ARG A 6 12.94 27.99 10.31
N LYS A 7 14.04 27.33 10.64
CA LYS A 7 14.15 26.56 11.89
C LYS A 7 13.82 27.42 13.12
N SER A 8 14.33 28.66 13.17
CA SER A 8 14.05 29.60 14.25
C SER A 8 12.56 29.95 14.39
N GLU A 9 11.83 30.07 13.28
CA GLU A 9 10.40 30.34 13.27
C GLU A 9 9.59 29.14 13.79
N TRP A 10 10.04 27.91 13.50
CA TRP A 10 9.47 26.71 14.12
C TRP A 10 9.76 26.63 15.62
N GLU A 11 10.95 27.02 16.04
CA GLU A 11 11.36 27.08 17.45
C GLU A 11 10.53 28.07 18.26
N ILE A 12 10.20 29.23 17.70
CA ILE A 12 9.28 30.22 18.30
C ILE A 12 7.88 29.61 18.51
N LEU A 13 7.41 28.79 17.56
CA LEU A 13 6.14 28.06 17.67
C LEU A 13 6.23 26.85 18.62
N GLY A 14 7.35 26.67 19.32
CA GLY A 14 7.58 25.58 20.27
C GLY A 14 7.89 24.23 19.63
N PHE A 15 8.17 24.19 18.33
CA PHE A 15 8.70 22.99 17.68
C PHE A 15 10.23 23.01 17.78
N LYS A 16 10.84 21.93 18.27
CA LYS A 16 12.30 21.81 18.38
C LYS A 16 12.82 20.72 17.43
N PRO A 17 12.79 20.95 16.11
CA PRO A 17 13.24 19.96 15.13
C PRO A 17 14.74 19.69 15.30
N LYS A 18 15.10 18.40 15.42
CA LYS A 18 16.48 17.94 15.56
C LYS A 18 16.78 16.89 14.49
N ALA A 19 17.81 17.16 13.69
CA ALA A 19 18.41 16.20 12.79
C ALA A 19 19.28 15.21 13.58
N ASP A 20 19.32 13.96 13.13
CA ASP A 20 20.35 13.00 13.52
C ASP A 20 21.65 13.23 12.72
N ARG A 21 22.67 12.40 12.99
CA ARG A 21 23.97 12.45 12.31
C ARG A 21 23.91 12.21 10.79
N PHE A 22 22.78 11.73 10.29
CA PHE A 22 22.54 11.44 8.87
C PHE A 22 21.65 12.51 8.20
N GLY A 23 21.28 13.57 8.92
CA GLY A 23 20.40 14.63 8.41
C GLY A 23 18.90 14.29 8.48
N ASN A 24 18.52 13.16 9.08
CA ASN A 24 17.11 12.80 9.24
C ASN A 24 16.55 13.50 10.47
N TYR A 25 15.42 14.17 10.32
CA TYR A 25 14.77 14.83 11.45
C TYR A 25 13.83 13.87 12.16
N LYS A 26 13.95 13.79 13.49
CA LYS A 26 12.98 13.06 14.30
C LYS A 26 11.64 13.81 14.29
N PRO A 27 10.50 13.11 14.11
CA PRO A 27 9.19 13.73 14.23
C PRO A 27 9.02 14.39 15.61
N VAL A 28 8.51 15.61 15.64
CA VAL A 28 8.17 16.31 16.89
C VAL A 28 6.74 15.95 17.25
N ARG A 29 6.50 15.52 18.48
CA ARG A 29 5.15 15.26 18.98
C ARG A 29 4.61 16.48 19.72
N LYS A 30 3.42 16.96 19.35
CA LYS A 30 2.76 18.09 20.01
C LYS A 30 1.25 17.88 20.01
N ASN A 31 0.61 17.98 21.18
CA ASN A 31 -0.84 17.77 21.36
C ASN A 31 -1.35 16.46 20.73
N GLY A 32 -0.61 15.36 20.90
CA GLY A 32 -0.96 14.06 20.34
C GLY A 32 -0.65 13.88 18.84
N LEU A 33 -0.30 14.95 18.12
CA LEU A 33 0.02 14.94 16.70
C LEU A 33 1.53 14.81 16.45
N PHE A 34 1.90 14.19 15.33
CA PHE A 34 3.28 14.06 14.89
C PHE A 34 3.57 15.01 13.74
N PHE A 35 4.70 15.71 13.84
CA PHE A 35 5.16 16.69 12.86
C PHE A 35 6.53 16.26 12.33
N GLY A 36 6.55 15.80 11.09
CA GLY A 36 7.80 15.53 10.37
C GLY A 36 8.48 16.84 9.98
N PHE A 37 9.81 16.85 10.02
CA PHE A 37 10.60 17.95 9.51
C PHE A 37 11.56 17.41 8.46
N SER A 38 11.94 18.27 7.52
CA SER A 38 13.02 18.00 6.59
C SER A 38 13.72 19.30 6.30
N GLU A 39 15.05 19.23 6.16
CA GLU A 39 15.85 20.39 5.80
C GLU A 39 15.98 20.48 4.29
N VAL A 40 15.80 21.68 3.76
CA VAL A 40 15.98 21.97 2.33
C VAL A 40 17.37 22.58 2.15
N THR A 41 18.34 21.76 1.75
CA THR A 41 19.74 22.18 1.56
C THR A 41 20.02 22.82 0.20
N ARG A 42 19.14 22.61 -0.80
CA ARG A 42 19.18 23.26 -2.11
C ARG A 42 17.77 23.64 -2.53
N PRO A 43 17.38 24.92 -2.45
CA PRO A 43 16.08 25.35 -2.95
C PRO A 43 16.12 25.34 -4.47
N ASP A 44 15.33 24.47 -5.09
CA ASP A 44 14.88 24.71 -6.46
C ASP A 44 13.86 25.87 -6.45
N ASN A 45 13.53 26.42 -7.62
CA ASN A 45 12.59 27.54 -7.72
C ASN A 45 11.25 27.24 -7.03
N ILE A 46 10.80 25.99 -7.07
CA ILE A 46 9.52 25.56 -6.48
C ILE A 46 9.60 25.60 -4.94
N LYS A 47 10.71 25.15 -4.35
CA LYS A 47 10.94 25.23 -2.90
C LYS A 47 11.13 26.67 -2.44
N ALA A 48 11.79 27.51 -3.23
CA ALA A 48 11.92 28.93 -2.94
C ALA A 48 10.55 29.62 -2.92
N ASP A 49 9.67 29.31 -3.88
CA ASP A 49 8.30 29.81 -3.90
C ASP A 49 7.47 29.28 -2.73
N ALA A 50 7.68 28.03 -2.32
CA ALA A 50 7.05 27.44 -1.13
C ALA A 50 7.43 28.20 0.15
N ILE A 51 8.71 28.54 0.29
CA ILE A 51 9.22 29.37 1.40
C ILE A 51 8.59 30.77 1.35
N LYS A 52 8.54 31.40 0.16
CA LYS A 52 8.02 32.75 -0.01
C LYS A 52 6.53 32.87 0.28
N THR A 53 5.74 31.88 -0.12
CA THR A 53 4.27 31.94 -0.05
C THR A 53 3.69 31.18 1.16
N GLY A 54 4.50 30.39 1.88
CA GLY A 54 4.05 29.53 2.97
C GLY A 54 3.24 28.31 2.52
N LYS A 55 3.09 28.11 1.20
CA LYS A 55 2.36 27.00 0.60
C LYS A 55 3.10 25.67 0.74
N LYS A 56 2.35 24.57 0.67
CA LYS A 56 2.84 23.20 0.78
C LYS A 56 3.64 22.82 -0.47
N TYR A 57 4.77 22.16 -0.22
CA TYR A 57 5.61 21.54 -1.24
C TYR A 57 5.61 20.02 -1.01
N THR A 58 4.72 19.33 -1.72
CA THR A 58 4.79 17.88 -1.90
C THR A 58 4.24 17.57 -3.29
N LYS A 59 4.75 16.50 -3.89
CA LYS A 59 4.24 15.95 -5.15
C LYS A 59 3.69 14.54 -4.97
N ASN A 60 3.78 13.99 -3.75
CA ASN A 60 3.28 12.66 -3.43
C ASN A 60 1.75 12.72 -3.30
N PRO A 61 0.99 11.96 -4.12
CA PRO A 61 -0.47 12.01 -4.08
C PRO A 61 -1.07 11.63 -2.72
N LYS A 62 -0.47 10.66 -2.01
CA LYS A 62 -0.96 10.21 -0.70
C LYS A 62 -0.79 11.30 0.37
N ASP A 63 0.31 12.04 0.33
CA ASP A 63 0.53 13.17 1.25
C ASP A 63 -0.47 14.30 0.98
N ILE A 64 -0.69 14.62 -0.30
CA ILE A 64 -1.64 15.65 -0.71
C ILE A 64 -3.05 15.29 -0.26
N LEU A 65 -3.48 14.04 -0.51
CA LEU A 65 -4.75 13.51 -0.06
C LEU A 65 -4.90 13.59 1.47
N ALA A 66 -3.84 13.26 2.23
CA ALA A 66 -3.85 13.39 3.69
C ALA A 66 -4.11 14.83 4.12
N PHE A 67 -3.40 15.81 3.54
CA PHE A 67 -3.62 17.23 3.83
C PHE A 67 -5.03 17.71 3.49
N ILE A 68 -5.60 17.27 2.38
CA ILE A 68 -6.98 17.60 1.99
C ILE A 68 -7.97 17.01 2.98
N ASN A 69 -7.77 15.76 3.41
CA ASN A 69 -8.58 15.14 4.46
C ASN A 69 -8.50 15.89 5.80
N PHE A 70 -7.43 16.65 6.05
CA PHE A 70 -7.30 17.57 7.19
C PHE A 70 -7.83 18.98 6.93
N GLY A 71 -8.55 19.20 5.83
CA GLY A 71 -9.21 20.47 5.50
C GLY A 71 -8.36 21.47 4.72
N CYS A 72 -7.22 21.05 4.14
CA CYS A 72 -6.47 21.92 3.24
C CYS A 72 -7.16 22.03 1.88
N ALA A 73 -7.06 23.20 1.24
CA ALA A 73 -7.53 23.41 -0.13
C ALA A 73 -6.43 23.10 -1.15
N TYR A 74 -6.79 22.79 -2.40
CA TYR A 74 -5.80 22.60 -3.48
C TYR A 74 -4.92 23.85 -3.70
N SER A 75 -5.43 25.05 -3.43
CA SER A 75 -4.70 26.32 -3.52
C SER A 75 -3.58 26.46 -2.48
N ASP A 76 -3.58 25.63 -1.44
CA ASP A 76 -2.56 25.60 -0.38
C ASP A 76 -1.25 24.97 -0.83
N PHE A 77 -1.20 24.39 -2.03
CA PHE A 77 -0.03 23.74 -2.60
C PHE A 77 0.62 24.62 -3.67
N ILE A 78 1.96 24.58 -3.75
CA ILE A 78 2.70 25.32 -4.77
C ILE A 78 2.43 24.81 -6.17
N ALA A 79 2.44 23.50 -6.33
CA ALA A 79 2.21 22.83 -7.59
C ALA A 79 1.18 21.73 -7.37
N MET A 80 0.04 21.86 -8.04
CA MET A 80 -1.02 20.88 -8.03
C MET A 80 -1.32 20.49 -9.47
N SER A 81 -0.92 19.29 -9.85
CA SER A 81 -1.19 18.75 -11.17
C SER A 81 -2.59 18.11 -11.21
N ASP A 82 -3.21 18.11 -12.39
CA ASP A 82 -4.59 17.64 -12.53
C ASP A 82 -4.72 16.14 -12.29
N ASP A 83 -3.69 15.34 -12.55
CA ASP A 83 -3.67 13.92 -12.20
C ASP A 83 -3.82 13.69 -10.69
N VAL A 84 -3.17 14.52 -9.87
CA VAL A 84 -3.28 14.42 -8.41
C VAL A 84 -4.64 14.88 -7.93
N LYS A 85 -5.20 15.95 -8.53
CA LYS A 85 -6.58 16.38 -8.22
C LYS A 85 -7.57 15.26 -8.53
N ASN A 86 -7.50 14.68 -9.73
CA ASN A 86 -8.34 13.57 -10.14
C ASN A 86 -8.19 12.36 -9.19
N TYR A 87 -6.98 12.04 -8.75
CA TYR A 87 -6.77 11.01 -7.71
C TYR A 87 -7.47 11.35 -6.39
N CYS A 88 -7.35 12.59 -5.91
CA CYS A 88 -7.99 13.01 -4.66
C CYS A 88 -9.52 13.00 -4.76
N GLU A 89 -10.08 13.47 -5.88
CA GLU A 89 -11.52 13.41 -6.17
C GLU A 89 -12.02 11.97 -6.26
N ALA A 90 -11.29 11.09 -6.97
CA ALA A 90 -11.59 9.67 -7.06
C ALA A 90 -11.64 9.02 -5.67
N PHE A 91 -10.65 9.31 -4.82
CA PHE A 91 -10.61 8.78 -3.45
C PHE A 91 -11.79 9.28 -2.62
N GLY A 92 -12.10 10.58 -2.69
CA GLY A 92 -13.26 11.17 -2.01
C GLY A 92 -14.57 10.48 -2.42
N LYS A 93 -14.77 10.28 -3.73
CA LYS A 93 -15.94 9.58 -4.30
C LYS A 93 -16.00 8.10 -3.90
N PHE A 94 -14.85 7.42 -3.89
CA PHE A 94 -14.72 6.03 -3.44
C PHE A 94 -15.19 5.87 -1.98
N LYS A 95 -14.75 6.75 -1.07
CA LYS A 95 -15.16 6.69 0.35
C LYS A 95 -16.66 6.83 0.58
N VAL A 96 -17.36 7.56 -0.31
CA VAL A 96 -18.82 7.72 -0.26
C VAL A 96 -19.55 6.79 -1.23
N ASN A 97 -18.88 5.71 -1.65
CA ASN A 97 -19.42 4.64 -2.51
C ASN A 97 -19.97 5.13 -3.87
N ARG A 98 -19.44 6.23 -4.42
CA ARG A 98 -19.78 6.74 -5.76
C ARG A 98 -18.84 6.14 -6.83
N LEU A 99 -18.88 4.82 -6.95
CA LEU A 99 -17.87 4.02 -7.65
C LEU A 99 -17.69 4.38 -9.13
N SER A 100 -18.78 4.55 -9.90
CA SER A 100 -18.67 4.89 -11.33
C SER A 100 -17.94 6.22 -11.57
N THR A 101 -18.29 7.25 -10.81
CA THR A 101 -17.61 8.56 -10.91
C THR A 101 -16.20 8.54 -10.33
N ALA A 102 -15.92 7.66 -9.34
CA ALA A 102 -14.57 7.44 -8.85
C ALA A 102 -13.69 6.79 -9.94
N LEU A 103 -14.26 5.82 -10.67
CA LEU A 103 -13.61 5.15 -11.79
C LEU A 103 -13.27 6.15 -12.92
N GLU A 104 -14.20 7.05 -13.25
CA GLU A 104 -13.94 8.10 -14.25
C GLU A 104 -12.74 8.97 -13.88
N ASP A 105 -12.66 9.43 -12.64
CA ASP A 105 -11.57 10.31 -12.21
C ASP A 105 -10.24 9.57 -12.07
N ILE A 106 -10.22 8.35 -11.52
CA ILE A 106 -8.97 7.59 -11.43
C ILE A 106 -8.41 7.25 -12.81
N ASN A 107 -9.27 7.01 -13.81
CA ASN A 107 -8.86 6.82 -15.18
C ASN A 107 -8.23 8.09 -15.78
N LYS A 108 -8.75 9.28 -15.46
CA LYS A 108 -8.10 10.56 -15.85
C LYS A 108 -6.71 10.70 -15.21
N ALA A 109 -6.54 10.30 -13.96
CA ALA A 109 -5.24 10.33 -13.30
C ALA A 109 -4.25 9.34 -13.94
N LEU A 110 -4.69 8.11 -14.20
CA LEU A 110 -3.90 7.06 -14.85
C LEU A 110 -3.55 7.38 -16.30
N ALA A 111 -4.41 8.12 -17.03
CA ALA A 111 -4.10 8.58 -18.38
C ALA A 111 -2.88 9.50 -18.44
N VAL A 112 -2.62 10.25 -17.37
CA VAL A 112 -1.46 11.16 -17.26
C VAL A 112 -0.24 10.43 -16.70
N LYS A 113 -0.43 9.61 -15.65
CA LYS A 113 0.64 8.81 -15.02
C LYS A 113 0.20 7.36 -14.81
N PRO A 114 0.33 6.49 -15.83
CA PRO A 114 -0.19 5.13 -15.76
C PRO A 114 0.54 4.24 -14.77
N LYS A 115 1.80 4.56 -14.44
CA LYS A 115 2.63 3.80 -13.50
C LYS A 115 2.65 4.39 -12.09
N GLU A 116 1.83 5.40 -11.80
CA GLU A 116 1.76 5.96 -10.45
C GLU A 116 1.12 4.93 -9.50
N HIS A 117 1.86 4.60 -8.45
CA HIS A 117 1.55 3.48 -7.58
C HIS A 117 0.23 3.72 -6.82
N ALA A 118 0.07 4.91 -6.25
CA ALA A 118 -1.14 5.26 -5.51
C ALA A 118 -2.40 5.22 -6.39
N TYR A 119 -2.26 5.49 -7.69
CA TYR A 119 -3.40 5.52 -8.62
C TYR A 119 -3.85 4.11 -8.95
N ASN A 120 -2.90 3.21 -9.22
CA ASN A 120 -3.18 1.80 -9.49
C ASN A 120 -3.81 1.09 -8.29
N GLU A 121 -3.30 1.32 -7.08
CA GLU A 121 -3.91 0.77 -5.86
C GLU A 121 -5.40 1.16 -5.75
N LEU A 122 -5.71 2.45 -5.89
CA LEU A 122 -7.09 2.93 -5.81
C LEU A 122 -7.95 2.41 -6.97
N PHE A 123 -7.39 2.31 -8.18
CA PHE A 123 -8.09 1.73 -9.33
C PHE A 123 -8.54 0.29 -9.05
N PHE A 124 -7.63 -0.59 -8.60
CA PHE A 124 -7.99 -1.98 -8.32
C PHE A 124 -8.97 -2.12 -7.15
N ASP A 125 -8.88 -1.24 -6.14
CA ASP A 125 -9.90 -1.15 -5.09
C ASP A 125 -11.28 -0.78 -5.66
N ILE A 126 -11.37 0.23 -6.52
CA ILE A 126 -12.62 0.63 -7.17
C ILE A 126 -13.19 -0.54 -8.00
N MET A 127 -12.35 -1.22 -8.80
CA MET A 127 -12.78 -2.35 -9.63
C MET A 127 -13.28 -3.52 -8.79
N TYR A 128 -12.61 -3.83 -7.67
CA TYR A 128 -13.07 -4.83 -6.71
C TYR A 128 -14.47 -4.49 -6.16
N HIS A 129 -14.70 -3.24 -5.76
CA HIS A 129 -15.99 -2.80 -5.24
C HIS A 129 -17.10 -2.75 -6.30
N LEU A 130 -16.75 -2.50 -7.56
CA LEU A 130 -17.64 -2.65 -8.71
C LEU A 130 -17.93 -4.11 -9.06
N LYS A 131 -17.25 -5.07 -8.41
CA LYS A 131 -17.27 -6.50 -8.73
C LYS A 131 -16.84 -6.79 -10.17
N ASP A 132 -15.99 -5.94 -10.73
CA ASP A 132 -15.48 -6.10 -12.09
C ASP A 132 -14.25 -7.02 -12.07
N ILE A 133 -14.52 -8.30 -12.27
CA ILE A 133 -13.52 -9.36 -12.30
C ILE A 133 -12.61 -9.32 -13.54
N SER A 134 -12.84 -8.43 -14.51
CA SER A 134 -11.91 -8.23 -15.64
C SER A 134 -10.58 -7.60 -15.19
N ALA A 135 -10.56 -6.92 -14.04
CA ALA A 135 -9.37 -6.25 -13.51
C ALA A 135 -8.35 -7.19 -12.85
N ILE A 136 -8.71 -8.45 -12.56
CA ILE A 136 -7.88 -9.40 -11.79
C ILE A 136 -6.49 -9.58 -12.42
N SER A 137 -6.43 -9.83 -13.73
CA SER A 137 -5.16 -10.03 -14.42
C SER A 137 -4.27 -8.79 -14.38
N GLY A 138 -4.88 -7.60 -14.44
CA GLY A 138 -4.18 -6.33 -14.28
C GLY A 138 -3.61 -6.16 -12.87
N ASP A 139 -4.37 -6.54 -11.84
CA ASP A 139 -3.92 -6.41 -10.44
C ASP A 139 -2.76 -7.38 -10.13
N ILE A 140 -2.82 -8.60 -10.67
CA ILE A 140 -1.72 -9.57 -10.62
C ILE A 140 -0.46 -8.98 -11.26
N ALA A 141 -0.59 -8.46 -12.49
CA ALA A 141 0.55 -7.87 -13.22
C ALA A 141 1.15 -6.68 -12.45
N PHE A 142 0.31 -5.79 -11.93
CA PHE A 142 0.73 -4.65 -11.13
C PHE A 142 1.54 -5.07 -9.90
N HIS A 143 1.12 -6.11 -9.18
CA HIS A 143 1.84 -6.59 -8.01
C HIS A 143 3.19 -7.21 -8.39
N ILE A 144 3.23 -8.01 -9.46
CA ILE A 144 4.46 -8.62 -9.96
C ILE A 144 5.46 -7.54 -10.39
N GLU A 145 5.02 -6.56 -11.17
CA GLU A 145 5.87 -5.51 -11.72
C GLU A 145 6.35 -4.53 -10.66
N THR A 146 5.48 -4.14 -9.72
CA THR A 146 5.78 -3.07 -8.76
C THR A 146 6.50 -3.60 -7.52
N TYR A 147 6.12 -4.78 -7.03
CA TYR A 147 6.65 -5.34 -5.78
C TYR A 147 7.63 -6.50 -6.00
N GLY A 148 7.92 -6.84 -7.26
CA GLY A 148 8.89 -7.87 -7.61
C GLY A 148 8.41 -9.30 -7.37
N GLY A 149 7.10 -9.51 -7.19
CA GLY A 149 6.54 -10.83 -6.99
C GLY A 149 5.05 -10.85 -6.64
N ILE A 150 4.42 -11.99 -6.89
CA ILE A 150 3.04 -12.27 -6.49
C ILE A 150 2.90 -12.44 -4.98
N SER A 151 3.99 -12.76 -4.28
CA SER A 151 3.98 -12.88 -2.81
C SER A 151 3.52 -11.59 -2.13
N ALA A 152 3.81 -10.42 -2.70
CA ALA A 152 3.30 -9.15 -2.19
C ALA A 152 1.76 -9.08 -2.20
N MET A 153 1.13 -9.55 -3.28
CA MET A 153 -0.35 -9.61 -3.42
C MET A 153 -0.98 -10.56 -2.38
N VAL A 154 -0.27 -11.63 -2.05
CA VAL A 154 -0.68 -12.58 -1.00
C VAL A 154 -0.56 -11.92 0.38
N HIS A 155 0.58 -11.31 0.68
CA HIS A 155 0.85 -10.69 1.99
C HIS A 155 -0.03 -9.48 2.29
N CYS A 156 -0.42 -8.70 1.28
CA CYS A 156 -1.35 -7.58 1.47
C CYS A 156 -2.83 -8.01 1.50
N GLY A 157 -3.13 -9.31 1.31
CA GLY A 157 -4.49 -9.85 1.35
C GLY A 157 -5.30 -9.65 0.05
N ASN A 158 -4.72 -9.04 -0.98
CA ASN A 158 -5.41 -8.81 -2.26
C ASN A 158 -5.77 -10.12 -2.96
N ALA A 159 -4.92 -11.14 -2.87
CA ALA A 159 -5.21 -12.46 -3.44
C ALA A 159 -6.45 -13.10 -2.78
N GLU A 160 -6.53 -13.05 -1.45
CA GLU A 160 -7.67 -13.56 -0.69
C GLU A 160 -8.95 -12.79 -1.04
N ARG A 161 -8.83 -11.46 -1.18
CA ARG A 161 -9.94 -10.57 -1.52
C ARG A 161 -10.57 -10.94 -2.86
N TRP A 162 -9.78 -11.12 -3.91
CA TRP A 162 -10.28 -11.53 -5.23
C TRP A 162 -10.86 -12.94 -5.22
N LEU A 163 -10.21 -13.89 -4.53
CA LEU A 163 -10.71 -15.26 -4.40
C LEU A 163 -12.10 -15.29 -3.76
N LYS A 164 -12.32 -14.53 -2.68
CA LYS A 164 -13.63 -14.42 -2.03
C LYS A 164 -14.70 -13.88 -2.97
N LEU A 165 -14.38 -12.87 -3.78
CA LEU A 165 -15.32 -12.29 -4.74
C LEU A 165 -15.67 -13.30 -5.85
N LEU A 166 -14.69 -13.98 -6.43
CA LEU A 166 -14.94 -15.00 -7.46
C LEU A 166 -15.87 -16.10 -6.95
N LEU A 167 -15.63 -16.59 -5.73
CA LEU A 167 -16.49 -17.58 -5.07
C LEU A 167 -17.91 -17.03 -4.82
N ALA A 168 -18.02 -15.77 -4.38
CA ALA A 168 -19.32 -15.13 -4.13
C ALA A 168 -20.13 -14.91 -5.42
N LEU A 169 -19.47 -14.77 -6.57
CA LEU A 169 -20.09 -14.64 -7.88
C LEU A 169 -20.38 -15.98 -8.56
N GLY A 170 -19.91 -17.10 -8.01
CA GLY A 170 -20.06 -18.42 -8.62
C GLY A 170 -19.14 -18.66 -9.83
N GLU A 171 -18.07 -17.88 -9.96
CA GLU A 171 -17.12 -17.92 -11.09
C GLU A 171 -16.11 -19.06 -10.91
N GLN A 172 -16.58 -20.31 -10.97
CA GLN A 172 -15.76 -21.49 -10.63
C GLN A 172 -14.53 -21.64 -11.55
N GLN A 173 -14.70 -21.53 -12.86
CA GLN A 173 -13.57 -21.66 -13.80
C GLN A 173 -12.51 -20.59 -13.54
N ARG A 174 -12.93 -19.32 -13.39
CA ARG A 174 -12.01 -18.22 -13.10
C ARG A 174 -11.36 -18.36 -11.73
N THR A 175 -12.05 -18.95 -10.76
CA THR A 175 -11.48 -19.28 -9.44
C THR A 175 -10.31 -20.25 -9.60
N ASP A 176 -10.53 -21.33 -10.35
CA ASP A 176 -9.51 -22.35 -10.59
C ASP A 176 -8.32 -21.75 -11.37
N ASP A 177 -8.60 -20.95 -12.40
CA ASP A 177 -7.57 -20.24 -13.18
C ASP A 177 -6.75 -19.29 -12.29
N PHE A 178 -7.42 -18.48 -11.46
CA PHE A 178 -6.77 -17.56 -10.54
C PHE A 178 -5.83 -18.28 -9.56
N VAL A 179 -6.31 -19.37 -8.94
CA VAL A 179 -5.49 -20.18 -8.03
C VAL A 179 -4.27 -20.77 -8.74
N ASN A 180 -4.46 -21.28 -9.96
CA ASN A 180 -3.37 -21.84 -10.76
C ASN A 180 -2.31 -20.78 -11.09
N VAL A 181 -2.72 -19.55 -11.45
CA VAL A 181 -1.80 -18.45 -11.72
C VAL A 181 -1.01 -18.06 -10.47
N ILE A 182 -1.69 -17.89 -9.32
CA ILE A 182 -1.03 -17.56 -8.05
C ILE A 182 -0.01 -18.64 -7.67
N ASN A 183 -0.39 -19.91 -7.71
CA ASN A 183 0.49 -21.03 -7.38
C ASN A 183 1.70 -21.11 -8.31
N HIS A 184 1.50 -20.96 -9.62
CA HIS A 184 2.58 -20.98 -10.60
C HIS A 184 3.65 -19.91 -10.31
N HIS A 185 3.23 -18.68 -9.99
CA HIS A 185 4.15 -17.61 -9.65
C HIS A 185 4.84 -17.83 -8.30
N LEU A 186 4.14 -18.32 -7.28
CA LEU A 186 4.73 -18.66 -5.99
C LEU A 186 5.78 -19.78 -6.12
N ASP A 187 5.49 -20.84 -6.86
CA ASP A 187 6.43 -21.93 -7.12
C ASP A 187 7.69 -21.41 -7.83
N SER A 188 7.53 -20.51 -8.80
CA SER A 188 8.66 -19.85 -9.48
C SER A 188 9.52 -19.02 -8.51
N GLU A 189 8.89 -18.27 -7.59
CA GLU A 189 9.60 -17.50 -6.58
C GLU A 189 10.36 -18.39 -5.58
N ILE A 190 9.75 -19.49 -5.15
CA ILE A 190 10.38 -20.48 -4.26
C ILE A 190 11.60 -21.11 -4.96
N ALA A 191 11.45 -21.54 -6.21
CA ALA A 191 12.53 -22.14 -7.00
C ALA A 191 13.70 -21.16 -7.25
N LYS A 192 13.41 -19.86 -7.41
CA LYS A 192 14.45 -18.82 -7.51
C LYS A 192 15.16 -18.60 -6.18
N LYS A 193 14.43 -18.62 -5.05
CA LYS A 193 15.01 -18.51 -3.70
C LYS A 193 15.86 -19.72 -3.31
N SER A 194 15.61 -20.93 -3.84
CA SER A 194 16.50 -22.08 -3.61
C SER A 194 17.89 -21.97 -4.26
N ILE A 195 18.15 -20.93 -5.07
CA ILE A 195 19.45 -20.66 -5.72
C ILE A 195 20.24 -19.54 -5.01
N TYR A 196 19.61 -18.80 -4.09
CA TYR A 196 20.25 -17.74 -3.30
C TYR A 196 19.93 -17.94 -1.82
N ASN A 197 20.92 -18.30 -1.01
CA ASN A 197 20.84 -18.22 0.46
C ASN A 197 21.27 -16.80 0.89
N PRO A 198 20.37 -15.83 1.09
CA PRO A 198 20.75 -14.62 1.79
C PRO A 198 20.92 -14.95 3.29
N PRO A 199 21.93 -14.38 3.96
CA PRO A 199 22.11 -14.55 5.40
C PRO A 199 20.84 -14.10 6.12
N GLN A 200 20.32 -14.92 7.02
CA GLN A 200 19.17 -14.61 7.85
C GLN A 200 19.46 -13.36 8.70
N GLY A 201 19.11 -12.20 8.18
CA GLY A 201 19.13 -10.94 8.91
C GLY A 201 17.86 -10.76 9.73
N ILE A 202 17.65 -11.60 10.75
CA ILE A 202 16.64 -11.36 11.78
C ILE A 202 17.27 -10.44 12.83
N LYS A 203 16.72 -9.23 12.98
CA LYS A 203 17.04 -8.34 14.11
C LYS A 203 16.19 -8.76 15.32
N TYR A 204 16.90 -8.91 16.42
CA TYR A 204 16.56 -9.40 17.76
C TYR A 204 15.62 -8.49 18.57
N ILE A 205 14.83 -9.08 19.48
CA ILE A 205 14.35 -8.43 20.71
C ILE A 205 15.25 -8.90 21.87
N VAL A 206 15.72 -7.92 22.65
CA VAL A 206 16.55 -8.10 23.85
C VAL A 206 15.65 -8.45 25.04
N ASN A 207 16.10 -9.46 25.80
CA ASN A 207 15.64 -9.96 27.10
C ASN A 207 14.42 -10.91 27.13
N GLY A 208 14.71 -12.18 27.44
CA GLY A 208 13.79 -13.08 28.15
C GLY A 208 13.65 -14.49 27.60
N SER A 209 14.62 -15.37 27.90
CA SER A 209 14.61 -16.85 27.82
C SER A 209 14.44 -17.52 26.44
N GLU A 210 15.55 -18.10 25.95
CA GLU A 210 15.71 -18.82 24.68
C GLU A 210 14.83 -20.08 24.52
N ALA A 211 14.23 -20.61 25.59
CA ALA A 211 13.43 -21.84 25.51
C ALA A 211 12.02 -21.65 24.89
N ALA A 212 11.49 -20.42 24.84
CA ALA A 212 10.18 -20.15 24.25
C ALA A 212 10.23 -19.89 22.73
N GLY A 213 11.41 -19.54 22.20
CA GLY A 213 11.60 -19.19 20.79
C GLY A 213 11.58 -20.39 19.84
N GLU A 214 12.15 -21.53 20.24
CA GLU A 214 12.17 -22.75 19.42
C GLU A 214 10.79 -23.40 19.29
N GLN A 215 9.96 -23.34 20.35
CA GLN A 215 8.57 -23.76 20.27
C GLN A 215 7.75 -22.83 19.36
N LEU A 216 7.95 -21.50 19.40
CA LEU A 216 7.17 -20.58 18.57
C LEU A 216 7.57 -20.61 17.09
N ALA A 217 8.85 -20.76 16.76
CA ALA A 217 9.33 -20.86 15.38
C ALA A 217 8.87 -22.15 14.69
N MET A 218 8.88 -23.28 15.41
CA MET A 218 8.22 -24.50 14.95
C MET A 218 6.71 -24.32 14.88
N THR A 219 6.09 -23.61 15.82
CA THR A 219 4.64 -23.39 15.84
C THR A 219 4.17 -22.48 14.69
N VAL A 220 4.94 -21.46 14.27
CA VAL A 220 4.56 -20.57 13.15
C VAL A 220 4.73 -21.28 11.81
N SER A 221 5.84 -21.98 11.58
CA SER A 221 6.04 -22.80 10.38
C SER A 221 5.02 -23.95 10.29
N ASN A 222 4.74 -24.61 11.43
CA ASN A 222 3.71 -25.65 11.49
C ASN A 222 2.29 -25.06 11.41
N ASN A 223 2.04 -23.83 11.87
CA ASN A 223 0.72 -23.19 11.74
C ASN A 223 0.46 -22.68 10.32
N GLU A 224 1.47 -22.20 9.59
CA GLU A 224 1.35 -21.85 8.17
C GLU A 224 1.14 -23.10 7.32
N LEU A 225 1.90 -24.17 7.55
CA LEU A 225 1.69 -25.47 6.91
C LEU A 225 0.34 -26.11 7.32
N ALA A 226 -0.06 -26.01 8.59
CA ALA A 226 -1.35 -26.51 9.07
C ALA A 226 -2.53 -25.67 8.57
N PHE A 227 -2.35 -24.35 8.37
CA PHE A 227 -3.36 -23.48 7.77
C PHE A 227 -3.54 -23.83 6.29
N VAL A 228 -2.46 -23.94 5.53
CA VAL A 228 -2.48 -24.37 4.12
C VAL A 228 -3.08 -25.78 3.99
N LYS A 229 -2.69 -26.70 4.87
CA LYS A 229 -3.25 -28.07 4.89
C LYS A 229 -4.72 -28.10 5.31
N SER A 230 -5.13 -27.31 6.31
CA SER A 230 -6.53 -27.18 6.74
C SER A 230 -7.41 -26.58 5.64
N CYS A 231 -6.90 -25.58 4.91
CA CYS A 231 -7.56 -24.99 3.75
C CYS A 231 -7.70 -26.03 2.63
N LYS A 232 -6.65 -26.81 2.36
CA LYS A 232 -6.65 -27.89 1.36
C LYS A 232 -7.60 -29.04 1.73
N ASP A 233 -7.66 -29.44 2.99
CA ASP A 233 -8.51 -30.56 3.47
C ASP A 233 -9.99 -30.15 3.54
N LYS A 234 -10.29 -28.92 3.99
CA LYS A 234 -11.67 -28.38 3.94
C LYS A 234 -12.16 -28.20 2.52
N PHE A 235 -11.27 -27.81 1.61
CA PHE A 235 -11.54 -27.72 0.18
C PHE A 235 -11.85 -29.09 -0.43
N ASN A 236 -10.99 -30.08 -0.24
CA ASN A 236 -11.18 -31.45 -0.74
C ASN A 236 -12.45 -32.13 -0.19
N SER A 237 -12.76 -31.93 1.09
CA SER A 237 -13.99 -32.43 1.71
C SER A 237 -15.25 -31.83 1.07
N ARG A 238 -15.25 -30.53 0.77
CA ARG A 238 -16.37 -29.86 0.10
C ARG A 238 -16.54 -30.32 -1.35
N VAL A 239 -15.43 -30.47 -2.08
CA VAL A 239 -15.43 -31.01 -3.45
C VAL A 239 -15.96 -32.44 -3.50
N SER A 240 -15.58 -33.31 -2.54
CA SER A 240 -16.08 -34.70 -2.49
C SER A 240 -17.57 -34.82 -2.19
N LYS A 241 -18.16 -33.86 -1.47
CA LYS A 241 -19.59 -33.81 -1.17
C LYS A 241 -20.42 -33.31 -2.36
N LEU A 242 -19.83 -32.46 -3.19
CA LEU A 242 -20.44 -31.95 -4.41
C LEU A 242 -20.42 -32.98 -5.56
N ARG A 243 -19.45 -33.91 -5.59
CA ARG A 243 -19.37 -34.99 -6.59
C ARG A 243 -20.28 -36.20 -6.33
N LYS A 244 -20.94 -36.27 -5.17
CA LYS A 244 -21.87 -37.36 -4.78
C LYS A 244 -23.36 -36.99 -4.94
N ARG A 245 -23.64 -35.85 -5.55
CA ARG A 245 -24.97 -35.38 -5.94
C ARG A 245 -25.01 -35.27 -7.45
#